data_AF-A0A2J0LLJ8-F1
#
_entry.id   AF-A0A2J0LLJ8-F1
#
_cell.length_a   1.000
_cell.length_b   1.000
_cell.length_c   1.000
_cell.angle_alpha   90.00
_cell.angle_beta   90.00
_cell.angle_gamma   90.00
#
_symmetry.space_group_name_H-M   'P 1'
#
loop_
_entity.id
_entity.type
_entity.pdbx_description
1 polymer ?
#
loop_
_entity_poly.entity_id
_entity_poly.type
_entity_poly.pdbx_seq_one_letter_code
_entity_poly.pdbx_strand_id
1 'polypeptide(L)'
;VLAAFWSAWFSDPLTHGLALIISAVLLISILEIPLSYYRTFVIEEHFGFNKMTSAMFFADLIKHTTIGLLLGVPLLFCFLWLMEKMGANWWLYA
;
A
#
# COMPACT_ATOMS: atom_id res chain seq x y z
N VAL A 1 -15.95 -2.48 -7.84
CA VAL A 1 -15.47 -1.49 -8.84
C VAL A 1 -14.02 -1.76 -9.23
N LEU A 2 -13.05 -1.69 -8.31
CA LEU A 2 -11.63 -1.97 -8.60
C LEU A 2 -11.38 -3.36 -9.21
N ALA A 3 -11.97 -4.41 -8.65
CA ALA A 3 -11.83 -5.77 -9.19
C ALA A 3 -12.34 -5.89 -10.64
N ALA A 4 -13.46 -5.24 -10.95
CA ALA A 4 -14.06 -5.23 -12.29
C ALA A 4 -13.27 -4.38 -13.29
N PHE A 5 -12.63 -3.31 -12.81
CA PHE A 5 -11.72 -2.50 -13.62
C PHE A 5 -10.48 -3.30 -14.02
N TRP A 6 -9.83 -3.96 -13.06
CA TRP A 6 -8.63 -4.75 -13.35
C TRP A 6 -8.92 -6.03 -14.13
N SER A 7 -10.10 -6.64 -13.99
CA SER A 7 -10.47 -7.83 -14.77
C SER A 7 -10.64 -7.54 -16.26
N ALA A 8 -10.88 -6.29 -16.63
CA ALA A 8 -10.94 -5.87 -18.04
C ALA A 8 -9.54 -5.74 -18.68
N TRP A 9 -8.50 -5.54 -17.87
CA TRP A 9 -7.12 -5.34 -18.32
C TRP A 9 -6.24 -6.58 -18.15
N PHE A 10 -6.52 -7.42 -17.14
CA PHE A 10 -5.71 -8.59 -16.81
C PHE A 10 -6.58 -9.83 -16.66
N SER A 11 -6.25 -10.87 -17.44
CA SER A 11 -6.93 -12.17 -17.43
C SER A 11 -6.23 -13.21 -16.54
N ASP A 12 -4.96 -12.97 -16.18
CA ASP A 12 -4.17 -13.85 -15.32
C ASP A 12 -4.50 -13.59 -13.84
N PRO A 13 -4.92 -14.62 -13.07
CA PRO A 13 -5.27 -14.50 -11.65
C PRO A 13 -4.20 -13.84 -10.77
N LEU A 14 -2.91 -14.09 -11.05
CA LEU A 14 -1.81 -13.51 -10.26
C LEU A 14 -1.72 -11.99 -10.43
N THR A 15 -1.70 -11.56 -11.69
CA THR A 15 -1.55 -10.14 -12.03
C THR A 15 -2.78 -9.34 -11.61
N HIS A 16 -3.97 -9.94 -11.71
CA HIS A 16 -5.21 -9.35 -11.25
C HIS A 16 -5.22 -9.15 -9.72
N GLY A 17 -4.88 -10.19 -8.96
CA GLY A 17 -4.80 -10.11 -7.50
C GLY A 17 -3.77 -9.09 -7.03
N LEU A 18 -2.59 -9.07 -7.64
CA LEU A 18 -1.53 -8.12 -7.33
C LEU A 18 -1.97 -6.66 -7.61
N ALA A 19 -2.53 -6.40 -8.80
CA ALA A 19 -2.98 -5.07 -9.19
C ALA A 19 -4.13 -4.56 -8.30
N LEU A 20 -5.06 -5.45 -7.92
CA LEU A 20 -6.16 -5.13 -7.01
C LEU A 20 -5.62 -4.71 -5.63
N ILE A 21 -4.73 -5.51 -5.03
CA ILE A 21 -4.19 -5.22 -3.70
C ILE A 21 -3.38 -3.92 -3.73
N ILE A 22 -2.48 -3.75 -4.71
CA ILE A 22 -1.64 -2.54 -4.82
C ILE A 22 -2.52 -1.30 -5.00
N SER A 23 -3.52 -1.35 -5.89
CA SER A 23 -4.40 -0.20 -6.12
C SER A 23 -5.27 0.13 -4.90
N ALA A 24 -5.76 -0.87 -4.18
CA ALA A 24 -6.51 -0.65 -2.94
C ALA A 24 -5.64 0.02 -1.87
N VAL A 25 -4.41 -0.49 -1.65
CA VAL A 25 -3.47 0.11 -0.69
C VAL A 25 -3.13 1.54 -1.08
N LEU A 26 -2.82 1.80 -2.36
CA LEU A 26 -2.54 3.16 -2.84
C LEU A 26 -3.70 4.12 -2.61
N LEU A 27 -4.94 3.70 -2.86
CA LEU A 27 -6.12 4.54 -2.61
C LEU A 27 -6.27 4.88 -1.14
N ILE A 28 -6.09 3.90 -0.26
CA ILE A 28 -6.16 4.12 1.19
C ILE A 28 -5.05 5.08 1.62
N SER A 29 -3.81 4.86 1.18
CA SER A 29 -2.68 5.74 1.49
C SER A 29 -2.90 7.18 1.02
N ILE A 30 -3.48 7.38 -0.17
CA ILE A 30 -3.81 8.72 -0.68
C ILE A 30 -4.82 9.43 0.23
N LEU A 31 -5.81 8.72 0.76
CA LEU A 31 -6.78 9.27 1.70
C LEU A 31 -6.17 9.58 3.07
N GLU A 32 -5.17 8.80 3.50
CA GLU A 32 -4.50 8.99 4.80
C GLU A 32 -3.51 10.15 4.81
N ILE A 33 -2.89 10.49 3.68
CA ILE A 33 -1.94 11.62 3.57
C ILE A 33 -2.55 12.94 4.06
N PRO A 34 -3.71 13.43 3.56
CA PRO A 34 -4.29 14.69 4.01
C PRO A 34 -4.72 14.66 5.47
N LEU A 35 -5.21 13.51 5.95
CA LEU A 35 -5.58 13.32 7.36
C LEU A 35 -4.35 13.43 8.27
N SER A 36 -3.25 12.80 7.87
CA SER A 36 -1.97 12.84 8.59
C SER A 36 -1.38 14.24 8.58
N TYR A 37 -1.41 14.92 7.44
CA TYR A 37 -0.97 16.31 7.30
C TYR A 37 -1.77 17.24 8.22
N TYR A 38 -3.11 17.12 8.23
CA TYR A 38 -3.96 17.91 9.11
C TYR A 38 -3.65 17.65 10.59
N ARG A 39 -3.44 16.39 10.99
CA ARG A 39 -3.11 16.05 12.37
C ARG A 39 -1.79 16.69 12.81
N THR A 40 -0.74 16.60 12.03
CA THR A 40 0.59 17.12 12.40
C THR A 40 0.66 18.65 12.32
N PHE A 41 0.18 19.26 11.22
CA PHE A 41 0.35 20.70 11.01
C PHE A 41 -0.78 21.57 11.56
N VAL A 42 -1.95 21.00 11.90
CA VAL A 42 -3.04 21.75 12.52
C VAL A 42 -3.19 21.38 13.98
N ILE A 43 -3.33 20.09 14.30
CA ILE A 43 -3.61 19.66 15.68
C ILE A 43 -2.33 19.77 16.52
N GLU A 44 -1.25 19.08 16.15
CA GLU A 44 -0.01 19.05 16.93
C GLU A 44 0.70 20.41 16.98
N GLU A 45 0.64 21.19 15.90
CA GLU A 45 1.14 22.57 15.85
C GLU A 45 0.36 23.48 16.82
N HIS A 46 -0.97 23.35 16.89
CA HIS A 46 -1.80 24.14 17.80
C HIS A 46 -1.46 23.90 19.28
N PHE A 47 -1.09 22.67 19.63
CA PHE A 47 -0.62 22.35 20.98
C PHE A 47 0.90 22.59 21.18
N GLY A 48 1.61 23.12 20.19
CA GLY A 48 3.05 23.40 20.26
C GLY A 48 3.94 22.16 20.33
N PHE A 49 3.41 20.98 19.99
CA PHE A 49 4.17 19.72 19.98
C PHE A 49 4.82 19.43 18.63
N ASN A 50 4.45 20.14 17.57
CA ASN A 50 5.02 19.88 16.26
C ASN A 50 6.51 20.24 16.22
N LYS A 51 7.35 19.25 15.93
CA LYS A 51 8.78 19.40 15.65
C LYS A 51 9.13 19.03 14.22
N MET A 52 8.12 18.71 13.41
CA MET A 52 8.24 18.18 12.07
C MET A 52 8.09 19.31 11.05
N THR A 53 9.02 19.38 10.09
CA THR A 53 8.93 20.33 8.97
C THR A 53 8.17 19.72 7.80
N SER A 54 7.53 20.55 6.98
CA SER A 54 6.82 20.09 5.77
C SER A 54 7.71 19.31 4.81
N ALA A 55 8.97 19.74 4.66
CA ALA A 55 9.96 19.04 3.84
C ALA A 55 10.28 17.63 4.39
N MET A 56 10.42 17.49 5.71
CA MET A 56 10.67 16.19 6.35
C MET A 56 9.46 15.26 6.19
N PHE A 57 8.24 15.77 6.38
CA PHE A 57 7.02 15.00 6.17
C PHE A 57 6.93 14.38 4.76
N PHE A 58 7.15 15.18 3.71
CA PHE A 58 7.11 14.66 2.33
C PHE A 58 8.28 13.71 2.03
N ALA A 59 9.48 14.00 2.55
CA ALA A 59 10.62 13.13 2.38
C ALA A 59 10.38 11.75 3.02
N ASP A 60 9.82 11.72 4.23
CA ASP A 60 9.55 10.49 4.95
C ASP A 60 8.37 9.73 4.33
N LEU A 61 7.35 10.43 3.85
CA LEU A 61 6.26 9.83 3.08
C LEU A 61 6.81 9.09 1.84
N ILE A 62 7.64 9.75 1.02
CA ILE A 62 8.22 9.14 -0.18
C ILE A 62 9.10 7.93 0.18
N LYS A 63 9.93 8.05 1.23
CA LYS A 63 10.78 6.93 1.68
C LYS A 63 9.93 5.75 2.14
N HIS A 64 8.94 5.99 2.98
CA HIS A 64 8.05 4.95 3.51
C HIS A 64 7.27 4.28 2.39
N THR A 65 6.70 5.05 1.46
CA THR A 65 5.98 4.50 0.30
C THR A 65 6.91 3.72 -0.61
N THR A 66 8.12 4.22 -0.88
CA THR A 66 9.11 3.53 -1.73
C THR A 66 9.55 2.22 -1.10
N ILE A 67 9.92 2.22 0.19
CA ILE A 67 10.34 1.01 0.91
C ILE A 67 9.18 0.02 1.00
N GLY A 68 7.97 0.51 1.32
CA GLY A 68 6.76 -0.30 1.40
C GLY A 68 6.42 -0.97 0.07
N LEU A 69 6.53 -0.25 -1.06
CA LEU A 69 6.36 -0.84 -2.40
C LEU A 69 7.48 -1.82 -2.73
N LEU A 70 8.74 -1.45 -2.49
CA LEU A 70 9.90 -2.24 -2.88
C LEU A 70 9.97 -3.57 -2.11
N LEU A 71 9.52 -3.61 -0.87
CA LEU A 71 9.43 -4.84 -0.08
C LEU A 71 8.07 -5.53 -0.24
N GLY A 72 6.98 -4.77 -0.21
CA GLY A 72 5.62 -5.30 -0.22
C GLY A 72 5.22 -5.94 -1.55
N VAL A 73 5.60 -5.34 -2.69
CA VAL A 73 5.26 -5.88 -4.02
C VAL A 73 5.90 -7.24 -4.29
N PRO A 74 7.23 -7.45 -4.15
CA PRO A 74 7.83 -8.76 -4.38
C PRO A 74 7.37 -9.79 -3.34
N LEU A 75 7.12 -9.37 -2.09
CA LEU A 75 6.56 -10.26 -1.06
C LEU A 75 5.16 -10.74 -1.45
N LEU A 76 4.25 -9.82 -1.80
CA LEU A 76 2.91 -10.13 -2.27
C LEU A 76 2.92 -11.01 -3.52
N PHE A 77 3.80 -10.70 -4.48
CA PHE A 77 3.97 -11.52 -5.68
C PHE A 77 4.40 -12.94 -5.34
N CYS A 78 5.38 -13.11 -4.44
CA CYS A 78 5.86 -14.42 -4.01
C CYS A 78 4.75 -15.22 -3.31
N PHE A 79 3.96 -14.56 -2.44
CA PHE A 79 2.79 -15.16 -1.79
C PHE A 79 1.73 -15.63 -2.79
N LEU A 80 1.33 -14.76 -3.71
CA LEU A 80 0.32 -15.10 -4.72
C LEU A 80 0.81 -16.24 -5.63
N TRP A 81 2.08 -16.21 -6.03
CA TRP A 81 2.70 -17.27 -6.82
C TRP A 81 2.73 -18.61 -6.08
N LEU A 82 3.08 -18.59 -4.79
CA LEU A 82 3.07 -19.78 -3.93
C LEU A 82 1.66 -20.38 -3.84
N MET A 83 0.64 -19.53 -3.66
CA MET A 83 -0.76 -19.95 -3.62
C MET A 83 -1.20 -20.62 -4.92
N GLU A 84 -0.80 -20.09 -6.08
CA GLU A 84 -1.11 -20.69 -7.38
C GLU A 84 -0.43 -22.06 -7.55
N LYS A 85 0.85 -22.18 -7.15
CA LYS A 85 1.63 -23.41 -7.32
C LYS A 85 1.27 -24.53 -6.35
N MET A 86 0.88 -24.22 -5.11
CA MET A 86 0.63 -25.21 -4.06
C MET A 86 -0.84 -25.65 -3.94
N GLY A 87 -1.77 -25.01 -4.67
CA GLY A 87 -3.19 -25.38 -4.66
C GLY A 87 -3.78 -25.33 -3.25
N ALA A 88 -4.70 -26.24 -2.90
CA ALA A 88 -5.46 -26.20 -1.63
C ALA A 88 -4.60 -26.34 -0.34
N ASN A 89 -3.37 -26.83 -0.42
CA ASN A 89 -2.50 -27.06 0.75
C ASN A 89 -1.57 -25.88 1.07
N TRP A 90 -1.70 -24.75 0.36
CA TRP A 90 -0.85 -23.58 0.55
C TRP A 90 -0.83 -23.05 1.99
N TRP A 91 -1.96 -23.16 2.72
CA TRP A 91 -2.12 -22.66 4.09
C TRP A 91 -1.26 -23.36 5.14
N LEU A 92 -0.76 -24.58 4.89
CA LEU A 92 0.07 -25.33 5.87
C LEU A 92 1.48 -24.74 6.02
N TYR A 93 1.89 -23.86 5.11
CA TYR A 93 3.24 -23.31 5.02
C TYR A 93 3.28 -21.77 5.05
N ALA A 94 2.12 -21.11 5.18
CA ALA A 94 1.98 -19.65 5.29
C ALA A 94 2.07 -19.21 6.75
#